data_AF-A0A7X7TY40-F1
#
_entry.id   AF-A0A7X7TY40-F1
#
_cell.length_a   1.000
_cell.length_b   1.000
_cell.length_c   1.000
_cell.angle_alpha   90.00
_cell.angle_beta   90.00
_cell.angle_gamma   90.00
#
_symmetry.space_group_name_H-M   'P 1'
#
loop_
_entity.id
_entity.type
_entity.pdbx_description
1 polymer ?
#
loop_
_entity_poly.entity_id
_entity_poly.type
_entity_poly.pdbx_seq_one_letter_code
_entity_poly.pdbx_strand_id
1 'polypeptide(L)'
;MSKNRRILTICVAGMLILSGIYAASNLSRKKPPSPQTATPGQAVAYLASEAFARMGSEDQQEYVRQIQVPGSQTPVLTLLSDPSVPEEQRRKVMKNVLPAVGALINQRLDEFDRLAADQRVAKLDAFIDQLQKARKAGQGTVSSMERMNLMLQYVDPQTRAKMRKHIPALLSRMKERGIQGLNPWGLQ
;
A
#
# COMPACT_ATOMS: atom_id res chain seq x y z
N MET A 1 35.46 -12.31 -49.90
CA MET A 1 34.28 -12.19 -49.01
C MET A 1 33.72 -10.78 -49.11
N SER A 2 32.49 -10.62 -49.59
CA SER A 2 31.88 -9.31 -49.87
C SER A 2 31.58 -8.54 -48.58
N LYS A 3 31.84 -7.23 -48.58
CA LYS A 3 31.62 -6.30 -47.44
C LYS A 3 30.23 -6.45 -46.79
N ASN A 4 29.22 -6.83 -47.59
CA ASN A 4 27.84 -7.02 -47.15
C ASN A 4 27.65 -8.20 -46.18
N ARG A 5 28.48 -9.26 -46.28
CA ARG A 5 28.41 -10.39 -45.33
C ARG A 5 28.94 -10.02 -43.94
N ARG A 6 29.94 -9.12 -43.85
CA ARG A 6 30.52 -8.68 -42.57
C ARG A 6 29.55 -7.81 -41.74
N ILE A 7 28.78 -6.96 -42.41
CA ILE A 7 27.80 -6.08 -41.74
C ILE A 7 26.65 -6.92 -41.16
N LEU A 8 26.18 -7.93 -41.91
CA LEU A 8 25.12 -8.83 -41.45
C LEU A 8 25.53 -9.64 -40.21
N THR A 9 26.77 -10.15 -40.17
CA THR A 9 27.28 -10.90 -39.01
C THR A 9 27.40 -10.04 -37.75
N ILE A 10 27.78 -8.76 -37.89
CA ILE A 10 27.90 -7.82 -36.76
C ILE A 10 26.52 -7.49 -36.17
N CYS A 11 25.49 -7.30 -36.99
CA CYS A 11 24.13 -7.03 -36.51
C CYS A 11 23.52 -8.22 -35.75
N VAL A 12 23.72 -9.45 -36.23
CA VAL A 12 23.21 -10.66 -35.57
C VAL A 12 23.93 -10.92 -34.24
N ALA A 13 25.25 -10.72 -34.19
CA ALA A 13 26.00 -10.81 -32.94
C ALA A 13 25.57 -9.74 -31.92
N GLY A 14 25.29 -8.51 -32.36
CA GLY A 14 24.78 -7.44 -31.51
C GLY A 14 23.40 -7.73 -30.91
N MET A 15 22.47 -8.28 -31.72
CA MET A 15 21.16 -8.70 -31.20
C MET A 15 21.24 -9.85 -30.20
N LEU A 16 22.15 -10.82 -30.41
CA LEU A 16 22.36 -11.94 -29.48
C LEU A 16 22.92 -11.48 -28.13
N ILE A 17 23.84 -10.50 -28.13
CA ILE A 17 24.37 -9.90 -26.91
C ILE A 17 23.27 -9.12 -26.17
N LEU A 18 22.45 -8.34 -26.88
CA LEU A 18 21.31 -7.63 -26.28
C LEU A 18 20.26 -8.58 -25.71
N SER A 19 19.93 -9.68 -26.40
CA SER A 19 19.02 -10.71 -25.87
C SER A 19 19.62 -11.47 -24.69
N GLY A 20 20.93 -11.72 -24.69
CA GLY A 20 21.65 -12.35 -23.58
C GLY A 20 21.67 -11.48 -22.33
N ILE A 21 21.90 -10.17 -22.48
CA ILE A 21 21.83 -9.20 -21.39
C ILE A 21 20.38 -9.09 -20.87
N TYR A 22 19.38 -9.07 -21.76
CA TYR A 22 17.97 -9.04 -21.37
C TYR A 22 17.56 -10.30 -20.60
N ALA A 23 17.94 -11.49 -21.08
CA ALA A 23 17.66 -12.76 -20.41
C ALA A 23 18.38 -12.86 -19.05
N ALA A 24 19.67 -12.51 -18.98
CA ALA A 24 20.44 -12.51 -17.73
C ALA A 24 19.88 -11.50 -16.71
N SER A 25 19.39 -10.35 -17.18
CA SER A 25 18.79 -9.33 -16.31
C SER A 25 17.44 -9.74 -15.72
N ASN A 26 16.70 -10.66 -16.37
CA ASN A 26 15.46 -11.21 -15.83
C ASN A 26 15.68 -12.40 -14.89
N LEU A 27 16.75 -13.19 -15.07
CA LEU A 27 17.09 -14.34 -14.22
C LEU A 27 17.54 -13.95 -12.80
N SER A 28 18.06 -12.74 -12.59
CA SER A 28 18.48 -12.25 -11.26
C SER A 28 17.41 -11.46 -10.51
N ARG A 29 16.20 -11.27 -11.06
CA ARG A 29 15.10 -10.64 -10.30
C ARG A 29 14.59 -11.64 -9.26
N LYS A 30 14.95 -11.42 -7.99
CA LYS A 30 14.34 -12.13 -6.86
C LYS A 30 12.82 -12.04 -7.01
N LYS A 31 12.19 -13.20 -7.17
CA LYS A 31 10.73 -13.31 -7.30
C LYS A 31 10.07 -12.66 -6.08
N PRO A 32 8.99 -11.89 -6.24
CA PRO A 32 8.26 -11.32 -5.11
C PRO A 32 7.90 -12.43 -4.12
N PRO A 33 8.02 -12.21 -2.79
CA PRO A 33 7.42 -13.13 -1.85
C PRO A 33 5.90 -13.12 -2.08
N SER A 34 5.25 -14.26 -1.81
CA SER A 34 3.79 -14.34 -1.93
C SER A 34 3.15 -13.38 -0.90
N PRO A 35 2.34 -12.40 -1.32
CA PRO A 35 1.80 -11.35 -0.45
C PRO A 35 1.10 -11.88 0.81
N GLN A 36 0.34 -12.96 0.68
CA GLN A 36 -0.52 -13.47 1.75
C GLN A 36 0.22 -14.35 2.76
N THR A 37 1.38 -14.90 2.38
CA THR A 37 2.17 -15.82 3.22
C THR A 37 3.52 -15.26 3.60
N ALA A 38 3.85 -14.04 3.17
CA ALA A 38 5.10 -13.37 3.53
C ALA A 38 5.12 -13.08 5.03
N THR A 39 6.24 -13.42 5.68
CA THR A 39 6.48 -13.01 7.07
C THR A 39 6.65 -11.48 7.15
N PRO A 40 6.45 -10.85 8.32
CA PRO A 40 6.67 -9.40 8.48
C PRO A 40 8.01 -8.91 7.96
N GLY A 41 9.10 -9.62 8.30
CA GLY A 41 10.45 -9.27 7.81
C GLY A 41 10.60 -9.40 6.30
N GLN A 42 10.02 -10.44 5.68
CA GLN A 42 10.05 -10.62 4.23
C GLN A 42 9.25 -9.53 3.50
N ALA A 43 8.07 -9.19 4.02
CA ALA A 43 7.23 -8.14 3.46
C ALA A 43 7.94 -6.78 3.53
N VAL A 44 8.53 -6.43 4.68
CA VAL A 44 9.29 -5.18 4.84
C VAL A 44 10.50 -5.13 3.91
N ALA A 45 11.29 -6.20 3.86
CA ALA A 45 12.46 -6.27 2.98
C ALA A 45 12.07 -6.09 1.50
N TYR A 46 10.96 -6.70 1.07
CA TYR A 46 10.47 -6.59 -0.29
C TYR A 46 9.91 -5.21 -0.61
N LEU A 47 9.02 -4.68 0.24
CA LEU A 47 8.40 -3.35 0.05
C LEU A 47 9.45 -2.23 0.06
N ALA A 48 10.54 -2.38 0.82
CA ALA A 48 11.66 -1.45 0.84
C ALA A 48 12.65 -1.62 -0.34
N SER A 49 12.51 -2.68 -1.15
CA SER A 49 13.48 -3.02 -2.20
C SER A 49 13.31 -2.17 -3.46
N GLU A 50 14.38 -2.07 -4.24
CA GLU A 50 14.31 -1.50 -5.60
C GLU A 50 13.46 -2.33 -6.54
N ALA A 51 13.34 -3.65 -6.31
CA ALA A 51 12.52 -4.52 -7.14
C ALA A 51 11.05 -4.08 -7.07
N PHE A 52 10.53 -3.83 -5.87
CA PHE A 52 9.19 -3.29 -5.68
C PHE A 52 9.07 -1.87 -6.25
N ALA A 53 10.05 -1.00 -6.00
CA ALA A 53 10.02 0.39 -6.50
C ALA A 53 9.99 0.50 -8.04
N ARG A 54 10.57 -0.48 -8.76
CA ARG A 54 10.59 -0.55 -10.23
C ARG A 54 9.41 -1.30 -10.84
N MET A 55 8.54 -1.92 -10.03
CA MET A 55 7.31 -2.54 -10.54
C MET A 55 6.39 -1.50 -11.18
N GLY A 56 5.56 -1.94 -12.12
CA GLY A 56 4.48 -1.10 -12.64
C GLY A 56 3.52 -0.69 -11.53
N SER A 57 2.91 0.49 -11.64
CA SER A 57 2.01 1.03 -10.63
C SER A 57 0.82 0.10 -10.34
N GLU A 58 0.31 -0.59 -11.36
CA GLU A 58 -0.78 -1.56 -11.22
C GLU A 58 -0.33 -2.78 -10.41
N ASP A 59 0.84 -3.34 -10.71
CA ASP A 59 1.38 -4.47 -9.97
C ASP A 59 1.70 -4.10 -8.51
N GLN A 60 2.19 -2.88 -8.25
CA GLN A 60 2.40 -2.37 -6.90
C GLN A 60 1.08 -2.29 -6.12
N GLN A 61 0.03 -1.73 -6.75
CA GLN A 61 -1.29 -1.63 -6.14
C GLN A 61 -1.88 -3.01 -5.85
N GLU A 62 -1.75 -3.95 -6.78
CA GLU A 62 -2.27 -5.31 -6.61
C GLU A 62 -1.52 -6.06 -5.50
N TYR A 63 -0.19 -5.96 -5.46
CA TYR A 63 0.60 -6.52 -4.37
C TYR A 63 0.17 -5.94 -3.01
N VAL A 64 0.02 -4.62 -2.94
CA VAL A 64 -0.40 -3.91 -1.72
C VAL A 64 -1.84 -4.26 -1.32
N ARG A 65 -2.72 -4.51 -2.29
CA ARG A 65 -4.09 -4.97 -2.03
C ARG A 65 -4.09 -6.37 -1.41
N GLN A 66 -3.26 -7.28 -1.92
CA GLN A 66 -3.19 -8.66 -1.44
C GLN A 66 -2.61 -8.78 -0.03
N ILE A 67 -1.71 -7.89 0.40
CA ILE A 67 -1.23 -7.85 1.79
C ILE A 67 -2.23 -7.19 2.75
N GLN A 68 -3.23 -6.44 2.25
CA GLN A 68 -4.23 -5.74 3.06
C GLN A 68 -5.54 -6.53 3.27
N VAL A 69 -5.59 -7.80 2.87
CA VAL A 69 -6.78 -8.65 3.06
C VAL A 69 -6.93 -9.11 4.52
N PRO A 70 -8.16 -9.31 5.01
CA PRO A 70 -8.40 -9.97 6.30
C PRO A 70 -7.72 -11.34 6.34
N GLY A 71 -6.92 -11.60 7.37
CA GLY A 71 -6.13 -12.84 7.51
C GLY A 71 -4.70 -12.75 6.97
N SER A 72 -4.32 -11.66 6.31
CA SER A 72 -2.92 -11.38 6.01
C SER A 72 -2.11 -11.25 7.30
N GLN A 73 -0.94 -11.89 7.35
CA GLN A 73 -0.01 -11.77 8.46
C GLN A 73 0.67 -10.40 8.52
N THR A 74 0.60 -9.60 7.45
CA THR A 74 1.42 -8.40 7.26
C THR A 74 0.68 -7.19 6.65
N PRO A 75 -0.42 -6.69 7.26
CA PRO A 75 -1.00 -5.43 6.82
C PRO A 75 0.05 -4.32 6.85
N VAL A 76 0.14 -3.49 5.80
CA VAL A 76 1.15 -2.42 5.67
C VAL A 76 1.24 -1.57 6.94
N LEU A 77 0.10 -1.19 7.52
CA LEU A 77 0.06 -0.35 8.72
C LEU A 77 0.62 -1.04 9.96
N THR A 78 0.50 -2.37 10.04
CA THR A 78 1.12 -3.16 11.11
C THR A 78 2.64 -3.15 10.93
N LEU A 79 3.13 -3.30 9.71
CA LEU A 79 4.58 -3.24 9.41
C LEU A 79 5.18 -1.87 9.73
N LEU A 80 4.46 -0.78 9.44
CA LEU A 80 4.91 0.57 9.74
C LEU A 80 4.91 0.91 11.24
N SER A 81 4.17 0.15 12.04
CA SER A 81 4.08 0.35 13.49
C SER A 81 4.98 -0.63 14.27
N ASP A 82 5.65 -1.55 13.58
CA ASP A 82 6.48 -2.58 14.19
C ASP A 82 7.82 -1.98 14.67
N PRO A 83 8.10 -1.99 15.99
CA PRO A 83 9.34 -1.42 16.53
C PRO A 83 10.59 -2.19 16.10
N SER A 84 10.46 -3.44 15.64
CA SER A 84 11.59 -4.23 15.13
C SER A 84 12.07 -3.77 13.75
N VAL A 85 11.28 -2.97 13.04
CA VAL A 85 11.64 -2.42 11.73
C VAL A 85 12.46 -1.13 11.90
N PRO A 86 13.71 -1.08 11.40
CA PRO A 86 14.54 0.13 11.46
C PRO A 86 13.87 1.32 10.77
N GLU A 87 14.04 2.52 11.33
CA GLU A 87 13.41 3.75 10.83
C GLU A 87 13.76 4.07 9.37
N GLU A 88 14.99 3.79 8.94
CA GLU A 88 15.38 3.94 7.52
C GLU A 88 14.59 3.01 6.61
N GLN A 89 14.39 1.75 7.02
CA GLN A 89 13.64 0.76 6.26
C GLN A 89 12.16 1.12 6.23
N ARG A 90 11.61 1.59 7.35
CA ARG A 90 10.25 2.13 7.44
C ARG A 90 10.04 3.27 6.45
N ARG A 91 10.96 4.24 6.40
CA ARG A 91 10.90 5.35 5.42
C ARG A 91 10.94 4.86 3.97
N LYS A 92 11.73 3.83 3.65
CA LYS A 92 11.75 3.22 2.30
C LYS A 92 10.43 2.53 1.96
N VAL A 93 9.88 1.73 2.88
CA VAL A 93 8.55 1.10 2.71
C VAL A 93 7.51 2.18 2.46
N MET A 94 7.48 3.22 3.28
CA MET A 94 6.54 4.33 3.11
C MET A 94 6.69 4.96 1.73
N LYS A 95 7.90 5.43 1.37
CA LYS A 95 8.17 6.06 0.07
C LYS A 95 7.67 5.22 -1.12
N ASN A 96 7.88 3.90 -1.07
CA ASN A 96 7.52 3.03 -2.17
C ASN A 96 6.03 2.64 -2.18
N VAL A 97 5.42 2.48 -1.01
CA VAL A 97 4.06 1.90 -0.86
C VAL A 97 2.98 2.98 -0.85
N LEU A 98 3.28 4.19 -0.40
CA LEU A 98 2.30 5.27 -0.29
C LEU A 98 1.60 5.62 -1.59
N PRO A 99 2.27 5.69 -2.77
CA PRO A 99 1.55 5.95 -4.02
C PRO A 99 0.50 4.88 -4.32
N ALA A 100 0.84 3.61 -4.09
CA ALA A 100 -0.09 2.49 -4.27
C ALA A 100 -1.25 2.52 -3.24
N VAL A 101 -0.95 2.82 -1.97
CA VAL A 101 -1.97 2.95 -0.92
C VAL A 101 -2.87 4.16 -1.17
N GLY A 102 -2.32 5.30 -1.54
CA GLY A 102 -3.07 6.53 -1.84
C GLY A 102 -4.05 6.33 -3.00
N ALA A 103 -3.62 5.65 -4.07
CA ALA A 103 -4.51 5.27 -5.17
C ALA A 103 -5.68 4.39 -4.69
N LEU A 104 -5.40 3.36 -3.87
CA LEU A 104 -6.44 2.50 -3.30
C LEU A 104 -7.39 3.25 -2.37
N ILE A 105 -6.88 4.18 -1.56
CA ILE A 105 -7.70 5.05 -0.70
C ILE A 105 -8.62 5.91 -1.56
N ASN A 106 -8.08 6.61 -2.56
CA ASN A 106 -8.87 7.45 -3.46
C ASN A 106 -9.96 6.65 -4.17
N GLN A 107 -9.64 5.46 -4.68
CA GLN A 107 -10.62 4.58 -5.29
C GLN A 107 -11.77 4.27 -4.33
N ARG A 108 -11.47 3.88 -3.08
CA ARG A 108 -12.50 3.55 -2.08
C ARG A 108 -13.34 4.76 -1.68
N LEU A 109 -12.74 5.95 -1.62
CA LEU A 109 -13.45 7.19 -1.33
C LEU A 109 -14.38 7.58 -2.49
N ASP A 110 -13.90 7.45 -3.73
CA ASP A 110 -14.71 7.71 -4.93
C ASP A 110 -15.85 6.70 -5.07
N GLU A 111 -15.61 5.43 -4.74
CA GLU A 111 -16.66 4.40 -4.64
C GLU A 111 -17.70 4.78 -3.58
N PHE A 112 -17.25 5.21 -2.38
CA PHE A 112 -18.14 5.64 -1.31
C PHE A 112 -19.03 6.82 -1.72
N ASP A 113 -18.47 7.81 -2.42
CA ASP A 113 -19.20 8.96 -2.95
C ASP A 113 -20.25 8.59 -4.02
N ARG A 114 -20.14 7.41 -4.64
CA ARG A 114 -21.11 6.91 -5.64
C ARG A 114 -22.22 6.04 -5.03
N LEU A 115 -22.06 5.58 -3.79
CA LEU A 115 -23.06 4.77 -3.11
C LEU A 115 -24.34 5.57 -2.82
N ALA A 116 -25.47 4.87 -2.78
CA ALA A 116 -26.73 5.41 -2.25
C ALA A 116 -26.62 5.70 -0.74
N ALA A 117 -27.51 6.55 -0.20
CA ALA A 117 -27.40 7.03 1.18
C ALA A 117 -27.43 5.90 2.22
N ASP A 118 -28.34 4.94 2.05
CA ASP A 118 -28.46 3.72 2.86
C ASP A 118 -27.19 2.85 2.79
N GLN A 119 -26.63 2.69 1.59
CA GLN A 119 -25.39 1.94 1.36
C GLN A 119 -24.18 2.63 2.01
N ARG A 120 -24.12 3.97 2.01
CA ARG A 120 -23.07 4.73 2.71
C ARG A 120 -23.12 4.49 4.21
N VAL A 121 -24.32 4.49 4.80
CA VAL A 121 -24.51 4.19 6.22
C VAL A 121 -24.02 2.78 6.55
N ALA A 122 -24.44 1.78 5.77
CA ALA A 122 -23.98 0.40 5.95
C ALA A 122 -22.45 0.26 5.84
N LYS A 123 -21.84 1.00 4.90
CA LYS A 123 -20.37 0.99 4.72
C LYS A 123 -19.64 1.63 5.92
N LEU A 124 -20.16 2.74 6.45
CA LEU A 124 -19.63 3.38 7.65
C LEU A 124 -19.76 2.45 8.86
N ASP A 125 -20.89 1.77 9.02
CA ASP A 125 -21.10 0.83 10.11
C ASP A 125 -20.12 -0.34 10.07
N ALA A 126 -19.92 -0.95 8.91
CA ALA A 126 -18.94 -2.01 8.72
C ALA A 126 -17.50 -1.54 9.04
N PHE A 127 -17.16 -0.31 8.66
CA PHE A 127 -15.85 0.27 8.98
C PHE A 127 -15.69 0.51 10.50
N ILE A 128 -16.72 1.03 11.16
CA ILE A 128 -16.73 1.22 12.62
C ILE A 128 -16.58 -0.12 13.34
N ASP A 129 -17.27 -1.18 12.89
CA ASP A 129 -17.16 -2.52 13.46
C ASP A 129 -15.73 -3.07 13.33
N GLN A 130 -15.09 -2.85 12.19
CA GLN A 130 -13.69 -3.22 11.98
C GLN A 130 -12.75 -2.48 12.94
N LEU A 131 -12.96 -1.17 13.16
CA LEU A 131 -12.19 -0.40 14.13
C LEU A 131 -12.38 -0.91 15.56
N GLN A 132 -13.61 -1.22 15.95
CA GLN A 132 -13.90 -1.78 17.27
C GLN A 132 -13.27 -3.17 17.46
N LYS A 133 -13.32 -4.03 16.43
CA LYS A 133 -12.70 -5.36 16.45
C LYS A 133 -11.18 -5.25 16.62
N ALA A 134 -10.53 -4.36 15.88
CA ALA A 134 -9.09 -4.12 15.98
C ALA A 134 -8.69 -3.62 17.39
N ARG A 135 -9.52 -2.75 17.99
CA ARG A 135 -9.31 -2.28 19.37
C ARG A 135 -9.41 -3.41 20.38
N LYS A 136 -10.44 -4.25 20.29
CA LYS A 136 -10.64 -5.41 21.19
C LYS A 136 -9.51 -6.43 21.06
N ALA A 137 -8.95 -6.60 19.87
CA ALA A 137 -7.86 -7.53 19.61
C ALA A 137 -6.49 -7.04 20.12
N GLY A 138 -6.39 -5.86 20.74
CA GLY A 138 -5.12 -5.33 21.25
C GLY A 138 -4.09 -5.03 20.15
N GLN A 139 -4.49 -4.97 18.87
CA GLN A 139 -3.62 -4.67 17.73
C GLN A 139 -3.21 -3.18 17.65
N GLY A 140 -2.87 -2.57 18.78
CA GLY A 140 -2.58 -1.14 18.88
C GLY A 140 -1.76 -0.76 20.10
N THR A 141 -0.46 -1.06 20.06
CA THR A 141 0.53 -0.41 20.92
C THR A 141 0.78 1.06 20.52
N VAL A 142 0.52 1.40 19.25
CA VAL A 142 0.49 2.77 18.73
C VAL A 142 -0.96 3.24 18.74
N SER A 143 -1.20 4.42 19.34
CA SER A 143 -2.55 5.00 19.40
C SER A 143 -3.12 5.09 17.98
N SER A 144 -4.43 4.88 17.82
CA SER A 144 -5.08 5.02 16.50
C SER A 144 -4.80 6.39 15.86
N MET A 145 -4.50 7.40 16.67
CA MET A 145 -4.12 8.74 16.25
C MET A 145 -2.70 8.86 15.71
N GLU A 146 -1.70 8.29 16.35
CA GLU A 146 -0.33 8.31 15.82
C GLU A 146 -0.23 7.58 14.48
N ARG A 147 -0.89 6.42 14.36
CA ARG A 147 -0.97 5.71 13.07
C ARG A 147 -1.66 6.53 12.00
N MET A 148 -2.74 7.22 12.37
CA MET A 148 -3.47 8.05 11.42
C MET A 148 -2.68 9.29 11.01
N ASN A 149 -2.03 9.97 11.95
CA ASN A 149 -1.16 11.10 11.67
C ASN A 149 0.03 10.69 10.79
N LEU A 150 0.61 9.52 11.05
CA LEU A 150 1.67 8.94 10.24
C LEU A 150 1.17 8.53 8.85
N MET A 151 -0.08 8.12 8.66
CA MET A 151 -0.63 8.02 7.31
C MET A 151 -0.80 9.39 6.67
N LEU A 152 -1.48 10.30 7.36
CA LEU A 152 -1.83 11.62 6.83
C LEU A 152 -0.60 12.41 6.39
N GLN A 153 0.49 12.41 7.16
CA GLN A 153 1.73 13.11 6.86
C GLN A 153 2.31 12.72 5.49
N TYR A 154 2.05 11.50 5.05
CA TYR A 154 2.74 10.85 3.95
C TYR A 154 1.86 10.59 2.74
N VAL A 155 0.55 10.65 2.93
CA VAL A 155 -0.44 10.69 1.86
C VAL A 155 -0.37 12.05 1.15
N ASP A 156 -0.48 12.04 -0.18
CA ASP A 156 -0.42 13.23 -1.02
C ASP A 156 -1.54 14.23 -0.65
N PRO A 157 -1.37 15.54 -0.96
CA PRO A 157 -2.32 16.57 -0.55
C PRO A 157 -3.75 16.34 -1.04
N GLN A 158 -3.93 15.74 -2.23
CA GLN A 158 -5.25 15.52 -2.81
C GLN A 158 -5.98 14.39 -2.09
N THR A 159 -5.31 13.26 -1.88
CA THR A 159 -5.86 12.13 -1.11
C THR A 159 -6.16 12.57 0.33
N ARG A 160 -5.28 13.37 0.95
CA ARG A 160 -5.50 13.95 2.28
C ARG A 160 -6.76 14.81 2.32
N ALA A 161 -6.97 15.65 1.31
CA ALA A 161 -8.17 16.49 1.21
C ALA A 161 -9.44 15.64 1.06
N LYS A 162 -9.42 14.60 0.21
CA LYS A 162 -10.53 13.65 0.10
C LYS A 162 -10.81 12.95 1.43
N MET A 163 -9.79 12.40 2.09
CA MET A 163 -9.97 11.79 3.42
C MET A 163 -10.65 12.75 4.39
N ARG A 164 -10.18 14.00 4.46
CA ARG A 164 -10.75 15.05 5.32
C ARG A 164 -12.23 15.32 5.05
N LYS A 165 -12.66 15.28 3.79
CA LYS A 165 -14.08 15.42 3.40
C LYS A 165 -14.97 14.35 4.04
N HIS A 166 -14.48 13.11 4.21
CA HIS A 166 -15.29 11.99 4.71
C HIS A 166 -15.24 11.80 6.24
N ILE A 167 -14.26 12.41 6.91
CA ILE A 167 -14.12 12.33 8.38
C ILE A 167 -15.39 12.75 9.13
N PRO A 168 -16.06 13.88 8.81
CA PRO A 168 -17.25 14.31 9.55
C PRO A 168 -18.39 13.28 9.51
N ALA A 169 -18.62 12.64 8.36
CA ALA A 169 -19.65 11.61 8.22
C ALA A 169 -19.36 10.39 9.11
N LEU A 170 -18.09 9.95 9.17
CA LEU A 170 -17.68 8.89 10.06
C LEU A 170 -17.87 9.27 11.54
N LEU A 171 -17.46 10.48 11.93
CA LEU A 171 -17.60 10.96 13.31
C LEU A 171 -19.06 11.08 13.73
N SER A 172 -19.92 11.61 12.86
CA SER A 172 -21.37 11.67 13.09
C SER A 172 -21.92 10.26 13.35
N ARG A 173 -21.57 9.31 12.49
CA ARG A 173 -22.07 7.94 12.62
C ARG A 173 -21.57 7.24 13.88
N MET A 174 -20.30 7.46 14.26
CA MET A 174 -19.76 6.95 15.52
C MET A 174 -20.52 7.52 16.73
N LYS A 175 -20.85 8.81 16.70
CA LYS A 175 -21.64 9.46 17.76
C LYS A 175 -23.05 8.89 17.84
N GLU A 176 -23.72 8.67 16.71
CA GLU A 176 -25.04 8.01 16.65
C GLU A 176 -25.01 6.60 17.25
N ARG A 177 -23.90 5.87 17.09
CA ARG A 177 -23.69 4.55 17.70
C ARG A 177 -23.25 4.59 19.16
N GLY A 178 -23.23 5.77 19.80
CA GLY A 178 -22.82 5.93 21.20
C GLY A 178 -21.33 5.78 21.44
N ILE A 179 -20.50 5.84 20.39
CA ILE A 179 -19.04 5.74 20.50
C ILE A 179 -18.49 7.15 20.79
N GLN A 180 -18.50 7.55 22.06
CA GLN A 180 -17.99 8.84 22.51
C GLN A 180 -16.47 8.78 22.83
N GLY A 181 -15.76 9.90 22.65
CA GLY A 181 -14.33 10.04 22.99
C GLY A 181 -13.34 9.65 21.89
N LEU A 182 -13.83 9.26 20.72
CA LEU A 182 -13.01 9.07 19.54
C LEU A 182 -13.15 10.30 18.65
N ASN A 183 -12.39 11.35 18.94
CA ASN A 183 -11.95 12.28 17.91
C ASN A 183 -10.56 11.85 17.45
N PRO A 184 -10.42 10.79 16.62
CA PRO A 184 -9.12 10.30 16.16
C PRO A 184 -8.39 11.29 15.24
N TRP A 185 -8.90 12.53 15.11
CA TRP A 185 -8.43 13.55 14.17
C TRP A 185 -8.09 14.88 14.84
N GLY A 186 -8.33 15.04 16.15
CA GLY A 186 -7.98 16.27 16.87
C GLY A 186 -8.61 17.55 16.30
N LEU A 187 -9.68 17.44 15.51
CA LEU A 187 -10.40 18.59 14.98
C LEU A 187 -11.26 19.16 16.12
N GLN A 188 -10.80 20.27 16.71
CA GLN A 188 -11.61 21.12 17.59
C GLN A 188 -12.52 22.02 16.76
#